data_AF-A0A7S2WUX4-F1
#
_entry.id   AF-A0A7S2WUX4-F1
#
_cell.length_a   1.000
_cell.length_b   1.000
_cell.length_c   1.000
_cell.angle_alpha   90.00
_cell.angle_beta   90.00
_cell.angle_gamma   90.00
#
_symmetry.space_group_name_H-M   'P 1'
#
loop_
_entity.id
_entity.type
_entity.pdbx_description
1 polymer ?
#
loop_
_entity_poly.entity_id
_entity_poly.type
_entity_poly.pdbx_seq_one_letter_code
_entity_poly.pdbx_strand_id
1 'polypeptide(L)'
;MPGNTRRQLACLAVAVAVSRVSSEIYEYHLKLQEVTSSGNLRFRQSGMYAPHDAPSKTAPGNGHSFIDLGDMKLFPAPHEVQGYGRSGATFVDVAVFESRHFDEIGVESDGVKHYCCTAEQRSLTGCHPLRSLIVNEAHHTNGSIDLIRIPVPLEEGSEPVTVADHAYMLPGRKPYHKYKVKSTGLYTVLLANCDDTDAADILVQGQTEWMNPYGYLPGELYGMMPFFGVLASLYVVLGAVWLILCALNWSE
;
A
#
# COMPACT_ATOMS: atom_id res chain seq x y z
N MET A 1 -7.35 3.06 -59.52
CA MET A 1 -7.50 1.87 -58.65
C MET A 1 -6.87 2.13 -57.28
N PRO A 2 -7.59 2.68 -56.30
CA PRO A 2 -7.12 2.73 -54.91
C PRO A 2 -8.19 2.09 -53.99
N GLY A 3 -8.03 0.82 -53.66
CA GLY A 3 -8.97 0.12 -52.76
C GLY A 3 -8.36 -1.01 -51.95
N ASN A 4 -7.18 -1.51 -52.35
CA ASN A 4 -6.63 -2.74 -51.78
C ASN A 4 -5.73 -2.51 -50.56
N THR A 5 -5.10 -1.34 -50.43
CA THR A 5 -4.12 -1.06 -49.36
C THR A 5 -4.77 -0.86 -47.99
N ARG A 6 -6.04 -0.45 -47.92
CA ARG A 6 -6.76 -0.22 -46.64
C ARG A 6 -7.24 -1.51 -45.99
N ARG A 7 -7.45 -2.58 -46.78
CA ARG A 7 -7.88 -3.92 -46.30
C ARG A 7 -6.69 -4.79 -45.87
N GLN A 8 -5.52 -4.59 -46.48
CA GLN A 8 -4.26 -5.27 -46.14
C GLN A 8 -3.77 -4.98 -44.70
N LEU A 9 -4.10 -3.81 -44.15
CA LEU A 9 -3.70 -3.39 -42.79
C LEU A 9 -4.57 -3.98 -41.68
N ALA A 10 -5.77 -4.48 -41.97
CA ALA A 10 -6.72 -4.92 -40.93
C ALA A 10 -6.43 -6.33 -40.37
N CYS A 11 -5.73 -7.18 -41.14
CA CYS A 11 -5.46 -8.58 -40.77
C CYS A 11 -4.02 -8.84 -40.30
N LEU A 12 -3.10 -7.87 -40.42
CA LEU A 12 -1.69 -8.12 -40.11
C LEU A 12 -1.33 -7.65 -38.70
N ALA A 13 -0.79 -8.61 -37.94
CA ALA A 13 -0.11 -8.51 -36.64
C ALA A 13 -0.99 -8.40 -35.38
N VAL A 14 -1.52 -9.55 -34.93
CA VAL A 14 -1.68 -9.79 -33.49
C VAL A 14 -0.34 -10.29 -32.95
N ALA A 15 0.57 -9.37 -32.66
CA ALA A 15 1.72 -9.69 -31.82
C ALA A 15 1.19 -9.82 -30.39
N VAL A 16 1.08 -11.05 -29.89
CA VAL A 16 0.84 -11.30 -28.46
C VAL A 16 2.13 -10.92 -27.73
N ALA A 17 2.25 -9.63 -27.39
CA ALA A 17 3.27 -9.17 -26.47
C ALA A 17 2.93 -9.76 -25.10
N VAL A 18 3.62 -10.84 -24.72
CA VAL A 18 3.61 -11.33 -23.33
C VAL A 18 4.42 -10.32 -22.52
N SER A 19 3.75 -9.26 -22.07
CA SER A 19 4.33 -8.36 -21.07
C SER A 19 4.60 -9.18 -19.81
N ARG A 20 5.78 -8.97 -19.22
CA ARG A 20 6.06 -9.51 -17.89
C ARG A 20 5.03 -8.90 -16.94
N VAL A 21 4.25 -9.74 -16.27
CA VAL A 21 3.34 -9.31 -15.21
C VAL A 21 4.21 -8.78 -14.08
N SER A 22 4.19 -7.46 -13.90
CA SER A 22 4.92 -6.80 -12.80
C SER A 22 4.26 -7.16 -11.48
N SER A 23 5.08 -7.27 -10.45
CA SER A 23 4.70 -7.40 -9.05
C SER A 23 3.61 -6.41 -8.62
N GLU A 24 2.78 -6.79 -7.65
CA GLU A 24 1.96 -5.90 -6.82
C GLU A 24 2.86 -4.95 -6.04
N ILE A 25 3.28 -3.92 -6.78
CA ILE A 25 4.01 -2.76 -6.32
C ILE A 25 2.98 -1.64 -6.24
N TYR A 26 2.75 -1.13 -5.04
CA TYR A 26 1.99 0.10 -4.88
C TYR A 26 2.95 1.27 -4.92
N GLU A 27 2.79 2.12 -5.92
CA GLU A 27 3.53 3.37 -6.03
C GLU A 27 2.84 4.48 -5.24
N TYR A 28 3.65 5.21 -4.46
CA TYR A 28 3.25 6.35 -3.66
C TYR A 28 3.84 7.60 -4.29
N HIS A 29 2.97 8.56 -4.58
CA HIS A 29 3.35 9.91 -4.94
C HIS A 29 2.28 10.85 -4.40
N LEU A 30 2.21 10.95 -3.06
CA LEU A 30 1.11 11.61 -2.37
C LEU A 30 1.61 12.61 -1.34
N LYS A 31 0.76 13.61 -1.05
CA LYS A 31 0.93 14.56 0.04
C LYS A 31 0.12 14.06 1.24
N LEU A 32 0.79 13.79 2.35
CA LEU A 32 0.19 13.51 3.65
C LEU A 32 -0.08 14.83 4.35
N GLN A 33 -1.37 15.12 4.49
CA GLN A 33 -1.84 16.22 5.32
C GLN A 33 -1.95 15.77 6.76
N GLU A 34 -1.92 16.73 7.67
CA GLU A 34 -2.18 16.49 9.09
C GLU A 34 -3.54 15.80 9.29
N VAL A 35 -3.56 14.80 10.18
CA VAL A 35 -4.78 14.03 10.46
C VAL A 35 -5.70 14.81 11.40
N THR A 36 -6.50 15.70 10.82
CA THR A 36 -7.56 16.44 11.54
C THR A 36 -8.90 15.68 11.59
N SER A 37 -9.11 14.75 10.65
CA SER A 37 -10.28 13.87 10.57
C SER A 37 -9.96 12.56 9.85
N SER A 38 -10.90 11.60 9.84
CA SER A 38 -10.75 10.33 9.11
C SER A 38 -10.49 10.49 7.61
N GLY A 39 -10.88 11.62 7.01
CA GLY A 39 -10.69 11.90 5.57
C GLY A 39 -9.23 12.13 5.14
N ASN A 40 -8.35 12.43 6.09
CA ASN A 40 -6.94 12.71 5.82
C ASN A 40 -6.03 11.49 5.99
N LEU A 41 -6.58 10.36 6.45
CA LEU A 41 -5.83 9.11 6.52
C LEU A 41 -5.59 8.54 5.13
N ARG A 42 -4.35 8.10 4.89
CA ARG A 42 -3.98 7.40 3.66
C ARG A 42 -3.64 5.97 4.00
N PHE A 43 -4.33 5.04 3.34
CA PHE A 43 -4.08 3.62 3.56
C PHE A 43 -4.11 2.82 2.25
N ARG A 44 -3.44 1.68 2.28
CA ARG A 44 -3.48 0.65 1.24
C ARG A 44 -3.85 -0.67 1.88
N GLN A 45 -4.65 -1.46 1.17
CA GLN A 45 -5.08 -2.78 1.62
C GLN A 45 -4.79 -3.81 0.55
N SER A 46 -4.38 -4.99 0.97
CA SER A 46 -4.24 -6.15 0.09
C SER A 46 -4.43 -7.44 0.88
N GLY A 47 -5.05 -8.44 0.25
CA GLY A 47 -5.21 -9.77 0.81
C GLY A 47 -3.87 -10.48 0.94
N MET A 48 -3.54 -10.94 2.14
CA MET A 48 -2.31 -11.68 2.42
C MET A 48 -2.60 -13.04 3.03
N TYR A 49 -1.81 -14.04 2.64
CA TYR A 49 -1.80 -15.37 3.23
C TYR A 49 -0.68 -15.49 4.26
N ALA A 50 -0.97 -16.11 5.40
CA ALA A 50 0.08 -16.52 6.31
C ALA A 50 0.87 -17.71 5.73
N PRO A 51 2.16 -17.88 6.10
CA PRO A 51 2.96 -19.02 5.64
C PRO A 51 2.37 -20.41 5.94
N HIS A 52 1.57 -20.53 7.00
CA HIS A 52 0.92 -21.79 7.38
C HIS A 52 -0.30 -22.13 6.52
N ASP A 53 -0.99 -21.12 6.00
CA ASP A 53 -2.15 -21.25 5.10
C ASP A 53 -1.76 -21.12 3.62
N ALA A 54 -0.46 -21.16 3.33
CA ALA A 54 0.07 -20.92 1.99
C ALA A 54 -0.52 -21.90 0.97
N PRO A 55 -1.26 -21.42 -0.06
CA PRO A 55 -1.85 -22.31 -1.07
C PRO A 55 -0.81 -22.86 -2.05
N SER A 56 0.34 -22.18 -2.16
CA SER A 56 1.54 -22.72 -2.80
C SER A 56 2.78 -22.30 -2.04
N LYS A 57 3.80 -23.17 -2.07
CA LYS A 57 5.13 -22.94 -1.47
C LYS A 57 6.25 -22.88 -2.51
N THR A 58 5.89 -22.87 -3.79
CA THR A 58 6.86 -22.77 -4.88
C THR A 58 7.29 -21.32 -5.11
N ALA A 59 8.33 -21.13 -5.93
CA ALA A 59 8.66 -19.82 -6.46
C ALA A 59 7.43 -19.15 -7.11
N PRO A 60 7.35 -17.81 -7.12
CA PRO A 60 8.35 -16.84 -6.65
C PRO A 60 8.31 -16.52 -5.13
N GLY A 61 7.23 -16.84 -4.41
CA GLY A 61 7.09 -16.51 -2.98
C GLY A 61 7.72 -17.51 -2.01
N ASN A 62 8.02 -18.74 -2.47
CA ASN A 62 8.67 -19.80 -1.70
C ASN A 62 7.98 -20.11 -0.34
N GLY A 63 6.67 -19.90 -0.23
CA GLY A 63 5.93 -20.14 1.00
C GLY A 63 6.04 -19.02 2.05
N HIS A 64 6.67 -17.89 1.72
CA HIS A 64 6.85 -16.75 2.63
C HIS A 64 5.96 -15.57 2.24
N SER A 65 5.58 -14.78 3.23
CA SER A 65 4.73 -13.61 3.02
C SER A 65 5.17 -12.43 3.85
N PHE A 66 5.30 -11.30 3.18
CA PHE A 66 5.78 -10.07 3.80
C PHE A 66 5.24 -8.85 3.09
N ILE A 67 5.23 -7.75 3.83
CA ILE A 67 4.95 -6.40 3.33
C ILE A 67 6.24 -5.61 3.53
N ASP A 68 6.82 -5.13 2.45
CA ASP A 68 8.03 -4.31 2.47
C ASP A 68 7.70 -2.83 2.28
N LEU A 69 8.15 -2.02 3.22
CA LEU A 69 8.02 -0.58 3.26
C LEU A 69 9.36 0.13 2.98
N GLY A 70 10.42 -0.62 2.69
CA GLY A 70 11.81 -0.11 2.66
C GLY A 70 12.06 0.95 1.61
N ASP A 71 11.37 0.88 0.47
CA ASP A 71 11.56 1.83 -0.64
C ASP A 71 10.74 3.12 -0.48
N MET A 72 9.97 3.25 0.61
CA MET A 72 9.21 4.45 0.91
C MET A 72 10.10 5.53 1.51
N LYS A 73 9.96 6.74 0.98
CA LYS A 73 10.72 7.94 1.31
C LYS A 73 9.78 9.06 1.74
N LEU A 74 10.18 9.77 2.78
CA LEU A 74 9.44 10.85 3.41
C LEU A 74 10.27 12.13 3.38
N PHE A 75 9.69 13.24 2.97
CA PHE A 75 10.35 14.53 3.00
C PHE A 75 9.34 15.66 3.20
N PRO A 76 9.75 16.77 3.84
CA PRO A 76 8.86 17.92 4.06
C PRO A 76 8.42 18.55 2.74
N ALA A 77 7.17 19.00 2.65
CA ALA A 77 6.69 19.71 1.48
C ALA A 77 7.35 21.12 1.39
N PRO A 78 7.71 21.59 0.18
CA PRO A 78 8.54 22.79 0.00
C PRO A 78 7.98 24.12 0.52
N HIS A 79 6.67 24.22 0.78
CA HIS A 79 5.99 25.50 1.06
C HIS A 79 5.57 25.72 2.52
N GLU A 80 5.72 24.73 3.41
CA GLU A 80 5.28 24.85 4.82
C GLU A 80 6.44 25.08 5.81
N VAL A 81 7.69 25.09 5.33
CA VAL A 81 8.89 25.24 6.18
C VAL A 81 9.11 26.70 6.65
N GLN A 82 8.43 27.69 6.04
CA GLN A 82 8.70 29.13 6.28
C GLN A 82 8.21 29.68 7.62
N GLY A 83 7.49 28.92 8.44
CA GLY A 83 6.97 29.37 9.74
C GLY A 83 7.65 28.75 10.97
N TYR A 84 8.50 27.73 10.80
CA TYR A 84 9.00 26.94 11.91
C TYR A 84 10.24 27.54 12.58
N GLY A 85 10.08 28.02 13.81
CA GLY A 85 11.19 28.46 14.64
C GLY A 85 12.04 27.28 15.12
N ARG A 86 13.25 27.15 14.57
CA ARG A 86 14.40 26.35 15.05
C ARG A 86 14.16 24.83 15.23
N SER A 87 14.75 24.05 14.32
CA SER A 87 15.14 22.63 14.51
C SER A 87 14.07 21.74 15.16
N GLY A 88 12.98 21.49 14.42
CA GLY A 88 11.98 20.48 14.75
C GLY A 88 12.03 19.30 13.77
N ALA A 89 11.66 18.11 14.24
CA ALA A 89 11.34 16.98 13.38
C ALA A 89 9.86 16.65 13.56
N THR A 90 9.15 16.43 12.45
CA THR A 90 7.78 15.90 12.49
C THR A 90 7.79 14.39 12.49
N PHE A 91 6.72 13.77 12.95
CA PHE A 91 6.60 12.33 13.04
C PHE A 91 5.48 11.81 12.13
N VAL A 92 5.86 10.90 11.24
CA VAL A 92 4.91 10.11 10.46
C VAL A 92 4.77 8.75 11.13
N ASP A 93 3.53 8.42 11.47
CA ASP A 93 3.16 7.13 12.02
C ASP A 93 2.71 6.21 10.86
N VAL A 94 3.35 5.05 10.76
CA VAL A 94 3.03 3.99 9.81
C VAL A 94 2.55 2.78 10.59
N ALA A 95 1.27 2.41 10.45
CA ALA A 95 0.70 1.25 11.12
C ALA A 95 0.47 0.12 10.11
N VAL A 96 0.90 -1.09 10.47
CA VAL A 96 0.64 -2.31 9.69
C VAL A 96 -0.17 -3.28 10.54
N PHE A 97 -1.34 -3.68 10.04
CA PHE A 97 -2.28 -4.51 10.79
C PHE A 97 -3.27 -5.23 9.88
N GLU A 98 -3.90 -6.29 10.40
CA GLU A 98 -5.04 -6.92 9.72
C GLU A 98 -6.29 -6.03 9.86
N SER A 99 -7.05 -5.85 8.79
CA SER A 99 -8.18 -4.91 8.71
C SER A 99 -9.28 -5.15 9.75
N ARG A 100 -9.34 -6.34 10.37
CA ARG A 100 -10.22 -6.63 11.51
C ARG A 100 -9.89 -5.82 12.76
N HIS A 101 -8.64 -5.39 12.89
CA HIS A 101 -8.14 -4.58 13.99
C HIS A 101 -8.22 -3.07 13.67
N PHE A 102 -8.90 -2.67 12.59
CA PHE A 102 -9.05 -1.25 12.25
C PHE A 102 -9.79 -0.47 13.35
N ASP A 103 -10.71 -1.13 14.07
CA ASP A 103 -11.46 -0.53 15.19
C ASP A 103 -10.63 -0.32 16.44
N GLU A 104 -9.48 -0.98 16.55
CA GLU A 104 -8.51 -0.73 17.61
C GLU A 104 -7.73 0.58 17.38
N ILE A 105 -7.83 1.22 16.21
CA ILE A 105 -7.14 2.48 15.92
C ILE A 105 -8.07 3.66 16.16
N GLY A 106 -7.65 4.60 16.99
CA GLY A 106 -8.42 5.78 17.37
C GLY A 106 -9.40 5.51 18.50
N VAL A 107 -10.23 6.51 18.80
CA VAL A 107 -11.26 6.47 19.85
C VAL A 107 -12.58 6.89 19.22
N GLU A 108 -13.63 6.13 19.47
CA GLU A 108 -14.97 6.50 19.06
C GLU A 108 -15.63 7.36 20.16
N SER A 109 -16.08 8.56 19.79
CA SER A 109 -16.79 9.49 20.67
C SER A 109 -17.98 10.07 19.90
N ASP A 110 -19.18 10.07 20.49
CA ASP A 110 -20.42 10.55 19.86
C ASP A 110 -20.75 9.94 18.48
N GLY A 111 -20.36 8.68 18.26
CA GLY A 111 -20.58 7.96 17.00
C GLY A 111 -19.65 8.39 15.86
N VAL A 112 -18.63 9.20 16.18
CA VAL A 112 -17.58 9.62 15.25
C VAL A 112 -16.25 9.05 15.71
N LYS A 113 -15.47 8.54 14.75
CA LYS A 113 -14.14 8.00 15.01
C LYS A 113 -13.11 9.12 14.97
N HIS A 114 -12.44 9.34 16.10
CA HIS A 114 -11.40 10.32 16.28
C HIS A 114 -10.03 9.65 16.38
N TYR A 115 -9.01 10.27 15.80
CA TYR A 115 -7.62 9.84 15.93
C TYR A 115 -6.90 10.83 16.84
N CYS A 116 -5.82 10.40 17.49
CA CYS A 116 -5.22 11.17 18.58
C CYS A 116 -3.94 11.89 18.17
N CYS A 117 -4.05 12.57 17.04
CA CYS A 117 -2.92 13.22 16.39
C CYS A 117 -2.78 14.68 16.84
N THR A 118 -3.88 15.35 17.19
CA THR A 118 -3.90 16.77 17.59
C THR A 118 -4.20 16.98 19.08
N ALA A 119 -3.76 18.11 19.64
CA ALA A 119 -4.10 18.48 21.02
C ALA A 119 -5.60 18.69 21.25
N GLU A 120 -6.34 19.17 20.24
CA GLU A 120 -7.79 19.36 20.30
C GLU A 120 -8.50 18.02 20.51
N GLN A 121 -8.18 17.02 19.70
CA GLN A 121 -8.75 15.67 19.80
C GLN A 121 -8.43 15.02 21.14
N ARG A 122 -7.23 15.27 21.70
CA ARG A 122 -6.85 14.81 23.04
C ARG A 122 -7.76 15.39 24.14
N SER A 123 -8.11 16.67 24.05
CA SER A 123 -9.00 17.31 25.03
C SER A 123 -10.42 16.76 24.98
N LEU A 124 -10.89 16.39 23.78
CA LEU A 124 -12.23 15.84 23.54
C LEU A 124 -12.35 14.37 23.94
N THR A 125 -11.36 13.55 23.60
CA THR A 125 -11.43 12.08 23.74
C THR A 125 -10.69 11.55 24.97
N GLY A 126 -9.98 12.40 25.72
CA GLY A 126 -9.20 12.01 26.90
C GLY A 126 -7.96 11.16 26.58
N CYS A 127 -7.56 11.14 25.32
CA CYS A 127 -6.63 10.16 24.81
C CYS A 127 -5.16 10.59 25.02
N HIS A 128 -4.30 9.68 25.51
CA HIS A 128 -2.95 9.99 26.01
C HIS A 128 -1.90 9.03 25.43
N PRO A 129 -1.24 9.39 24.29
CA PRO A 129 0.22 9.35 24.23
C PRO A 129 0.81 10.31 23.17
N LEU A 130 1.87 11.03 23.56
CA LEU A 130 3.04 11.37 22.74
C LEU A 130 2.84 11.66 21.23
N ARG A 131 1.81 12.41 20.81
CA ARG A 131 1.60 12.79 19.38
C ARG A 131 1.58 11.54 18.47
N SER A 132 0.66 10.61 18.76
CA SER A 132 0.61 9.29 18.11
C SER A 132 -0.77 8.95 17.62
N LEU A 133 -0.82 8.13 16.57
CA LEU A 133 -1.98 7.30 16.33
C LEU A 133 -2.22 6.39 17.54
N ILE A 134 -3.27 6.65 18.30
CA ILE A 134 -3.61 5.81 19.46
C ILE A 134 -4.17 4.49 19.00
N VAL A 135 -3.62 3.43 19.57
CA VAL A 135 -4.28 2.14 19.61
C VAL A 135 -5.12 2.11 20.88
N ASN A 136 -6.43 1.95 20.73
CA ASN A 136 -7.39 1.83 21.81
C ASN A 136 -6.99 0.67 22.71
N GLU A 137 -6.41 0.96 23.88
CA GLU A 137 -5.91 -0.05 24.81
C GLU A 137 -7.01 -1.01 25.30
N ALA A 138 -8.27 -0.57 25.31
CA ALA A 138 -9.39 -1.42 25.72
C ALA A 138 -9.72 -2.53 24.70
N HIS A 139 -9.39 -2.30 23.43
CA HIS A 139 -9.58 -3.25 22.34
C HIS A 139 -8.27 -3.81 21.78
N HIS A 140 -7.12 -3.31 22.24
CA HIS A 140 -5.82 -3.70 21.75
C HIS A 140 -5.51 -5.15 22.10
N THR A 141 -5.45 -6.00 21.08
CA THR A 141 -4.90 -7.34 21.23
C THR A 141 -3.39 -7.26 21.08
N ASN A 142 -2.62 -7.59 22.13
CA ASN A 142 -1.16 -7.49 22.09
C ASN A 142 -0.55 -8.09 20.80
N GLY A 143 0.00 -7.22 19.94
CA GLY A 143 0.67 -7.61 18.69
C GLY A 143 -0.21 -7.70 17.44
N SER A 144 -1.46 -7.20 17.50
CA SER A 144 -2.37 -7.03 16.36
C SER A 144 -1.92 -5.92 15.40
N ILE A 145 -1.47 -4.80 15.95
CA ILE A 145 -1.02 -3.62 15.22
C ILE A 145 0.46 -3.40 15.50
N ASP A 146 1.28 -3.36 14.46
CA ASP A 146 2.66 -2.93 14.60
C ASP A 146 2.80 -1.50 14.04
N LEU A 147 3.10 -0.57 14.94
CA LEU A 147 3.24 0.87 14.69
C LEU A 147 4.73 1.24 14.57
N ILE A 148 5.07 1.94 13.49
CA ILE A 148 6.40 2.47 13.21
C ILE A 148 6.29 3.99 13.22
N ARG A 149 7.17 4.64 13.97
CA ARG A 149 7.28 6.10 13.99
C ARG A 149 8.55 6.54 13.29
N ILE A 150 8.41 7.47 12.35
CA ILE A 150 9.52 7.94 11.53
C ILE A 150 9.69 9.45 11.74
N PRO A 151 10.83 9.89 12.30
CA PRO A 151 11.15 11.31 12.37
C PRO A 151 11.52 11.84 10.98
N VAL A 152 10.89 12.93 10.58
CA VAL A 152 11.18 13.65 9.34
C VAL A 152 11.69 15.05 9.72
N PRO A 153 12.97 15.37 9.45
CA PRO A 153 13.53 16.68 9.79
C PRO A 153 12.83 17.78 8.98
N LEU A 154 12.41 18.85 9.66
CA LEU A 154 11.77 20.02 9.03
C LEU A 154 12.83 21.07 8.67
N GLU A 155 13.81 20.66 7.87
CA GLU A 155 14.87 21.55 7.37
C GLU A 155 14.80 21.66 5.84
N GLU A 156 14.89 22.88 5.33
CA GLU A 156 14.91 23.14 3.89
C GLU A 156 16.17 22.53 3.27
N GLY A 157 16.00 21.64 2.29
CA GLY A 157 17.11 20.90 1.67
C GLY A 157 17.56 19.65 2.43
N SER A 158 16.80 19.20 3.44
CA SER A 158 17.02 17.89 4.07
C SER A 158 16.90 16.74 3.07
N GLU A 159 17.75 15.71 3.25
CA GLU A 159 17.66 14.50 2.44
C GLU A 159 16.37 13.72 2.75
N PRO A 160 15.78 13.04 1.76
CA PRO A 160 14.59 12.24 1.99
C PRO A 160 14.87 11.10 2.98
N VAL A 161 14.02 11.00 4.00
CA VAL A 161 14.10 9.96 5.01
C VAL A 161 13.52 8.67 4.46
N THR A 162 14.37 7.66 4.28
CA THR A 162 13.94 6.32 3.88
C THR A 162 13.44 5.53 5.10
N VAL A 163 12.30 4.87 4.98
CA VAL A 163 11.69 4.07 6.07
C VAL A 163 12.61 2.94 6.52
N ALA A 164 13.38 2.35 5.60
CA ALA A 164 14.37 1.32 5.92
C ALA A 164 15.40 1.75 6.99
N ASP A 165 15.79 3.02 6.99
CA ASP A 165 16.89 3.53 7.82
C ASP A 165 16.40 4.09 9.17
N HIS A 166 15.15 4.55 9.26
CA HIS A 166 14.65 5.36 10.37
C HIS A 166 13.37 4.81 11.02
N ALA A 167 13.00 3.56 10.76
CA ALA A 167 11.80 2.92 11.33
C ALA A 167 11.96 2.64 12.84
N TYR A 168 11.65 3.58 13.74
CA TYR A 168 11.68 3.28 15.17
C TYR A 168 10.37 2.63 15.63
N MET A 169 10.48 1.50 16.34
CA MET A 169 9.37 0.97 17.14
C MET A 169 9.36 1.64 18.52
N LEU A 170 8.19 1.63 19.18
CA LEU A 170 8.08 1.81 20.64
C LEU A 170 9.13 0.92 21.38
N PRO A 171 9.65 1.35 22.55
CA PRO A 171 10.85 0.79 23.16
C PRO A 171 10.81 -0.75 23.31
N GLY A 172 11.83 -1.44 22.76
CA GLY A 172 12.05 -2.89 22.94
C GLY A 172 12.09 -3.75 21.68
N ARG A 173 11.92 -3.18 20.47
CA ARG A 173 11.97 -3.93 19.19
C ARG A 173 12.84 -3.21 18.15
N LYS A 174 13.48 -3.98 17.25
CA LYS A 174 14.38 -3.45 16.22
C LYS A 174 13.60 -2.76 15.09
N PRO A 175 14.19 -1.74 14.42
CA PRO A 175 13.64 -1.19 13.19
C PRO A 175 13.38 -2.29 12.17
N TYR A 176 12.17 -2.34 11.60
CA TYR A 176 11.81 -3.27 10.55
C TYR A 176 11.10 -2.50 9.42
N HIS A 177 11.56 -2.71 8.18
CA HIS A 177 10.87 -2.26 6.97
C HIS A 177 10.05 -3.40 6.35
N LYS A 178 10.41 -4.66 6.63
CA LYS A 178 9.68 -5.86 6.22
C LYS A 178 8.82 -6.40 7.36
N TYR A 179 7.51 -6.24 7.24
CA TYR A 179 6.52 -6.85 8.12
C TYR A 179 6.27 -8.30 7.69
N LYS A 180 6.34 -9.25 8.62
CA LYS A 180 6.00 -10.66 8.36
C LYS A 180 4.54 -10.92 8.65
N VAL A 181 3.82 -11.44 7.65
CA VAL A 181 2.40 -11.79 7.78
C VAL A 181 2.22 -12.92 8.78
N LYS A 182 1.41 -12.69 9.82
CA LYS A 182 1.19 -13.64 10.93
C LYS A 182 -0.06 -14.50 10.72
N SER A 183 -1.15 -13.89 10.25
CA SER A 183 -2.46 -14.51 10.00
C SER A 183 -2.87 -14.28 8.54
N THR A 184 -3.76 -15.13 8.01
CA THR A 184 -4.34 -14.91 6.68
C THR A 184 -5.49 -13.91 6.79
N GLY A 185 -5.46 -12.86 5.98
CA GLY A 185 -6.49 -11.82 6.02
C GLY A 185 -6.18 -10.62 5.13
N LEU A 186 -7.06 -9.61 5.18
CA LEU A 186 -6.86 -8.34 4.49
C LEU A 186 -5.94 -7.46 5.34
N TYR A 187 -4.71 -7.21 4.91
CA TYR A 187 -3.77 -6.35 5.64
C TYR A 187 -3.87 -4.91 5.17
N THR A 188 -3.71 -3.98 6.11
CA THR A 188 -3.73 -2.54 5.87
C THR A 188 -2.39 -1.94 6.27
N VAL A 189 -1.80 -1.14 5.38
CA VAL A 189 -0.73 -0.18 5.72
C VAL A 189 -1.38 1.19 5.78
N LEU A 190 -1.34 1.81 6.95
CA LEU A 190 -1.92 3.12 7.23
C LEU A 190 -0.79 4.12 7.48
N LEU A 191 -0.85 5.26 6.81
CA LEU A 191 0.04 6.39 7.01
C LEU A 191 -0.74 7.55 7.63
N ALA A 192 -0.18 8.09 8.72
CA ALA A 192 -0.76 9.19 9.46
C ALA A 192 0.33 10.23 9.80
N ASN A 193 0.08 11.49 9.45
CA ASN A 193 0.88 12.61 9.91
C ASN A 193 0.27 13.14 11.21
N CYS A 194 0.95 12.90 12.35
CA CYS A 194 0.41 13.13 13.68
C CYS A 194 1.28 14.07 14.53
N ASP A 195 1.70 15.20 13.95
CA ASP A 195 2.39 16.25 14.70
C ASP A 195 1.53 17.52 14.83
N ASP A 196 1.46 18.04 16.05
CA ASP A 196 0.65 19.18 16.52
C ASP A 196 1.35 20.53 16.26
N THR A 197 2.43 20.48 15.51
CA THR A 197 3.28 21.61 15.19
C THR A 197 2.92 22.08 13.77
N ASP A 198 1.93 22.97 13.68
CA ASP A 198 1.51 23.73 12.48
C ASP A 198 1.86 23.05 11.14
N ALA A 199 1.12 21.98 10.80
CA ALA A 199 0.82 21.51 9.44
C ALA A 199 1.97 21.56 8.41
N ALA A 200 3.14 21.00 8.72
CA ALA A 200 4.06 20.61 7.67
C ALA A 200 3.49 19.36 6.98
N ASP A 201 2.98 19.51 5.76
CA ASP A 201 2.57 18.38 4.96
C ASP A 201 3.82 17.60 4.54
N ILE A 202 3.71 16.28 4.57
CA ILE A 202 4.80 15.38 4.21
C ILE A 202 4.54 14.78 2.84
N LEU A 203 5.53 14.84 1.97
CA LEU A 203 5.50 14.14 0.70
C LEU A 203 6.00 12.72 0.89
N VAL A 204 5.17 11.76 0.48
CA VAL A 204 5.50 10.34 0.47
C VAL A 204 5.76 9.93 -0.96
N GLN A 205 6.97 9.47 -1.22
CA GLN A 205 7.38 8.94 -2.51
C GLN A 205 7.98 7.55 -2.37
N GLY A 206 7.83 6.72 -3.39
CA GLY A 206 8.43 5.39 -3.42
C GLY A 206 7.38 4.32 -3.54
N GLN A 207 7.72 3.11 -3.11
CA GLN A 207 6.90 1.92 -3.38
C GLN A 207 6.79 1.03 -2.14
N THR A 208 5.68 0.32 -2.02
CA THR A 208 5.54 -0.81 -1.07
C THR A 208 5.34 -2.10 -1.83
N GLU A 209 6.08 -3.12 -1.45
CA GLU A 209 6.05 -4.44 -2.07
C GLU A 209 5.24 -5.40 -1.20
N TRP A 210 4.26 -6.07 -1.81
CA TRP A 210 3.39 -7.01 -1.12
C TRP A 210 3.61 -8.39 -1.71
N MET A 211 4.19 -9.30 -0.93
CA MET A 211 4.53 -10.65 -1.38
C MET A 211 3.70 -11.69 -0.64
N ASN A 212 2.95 -12.48 -1.39
CA ASN A 212 2.23 -13.66 -0.92
C ASN A 212 3.06 -14.95 -1.14
N PRO A 213 2.69 -16.09 -0.53
CA PRO A 213 3.47 -17.33 -0.59
C PRO A 213 3.72 -17.85 -2.00
N TYR A 214 2.81 -17.52 -2.91
CA TYR A 214 2.78 -17.91 -4.32
C TYR A 214 3.26 -16.79 -5.26
N GLY A 215 3.66 -15.63 -4.73
CA GLY A 215 4.09 -14.47 -5.50
C GLY A 215 3.32 -13.19 -5.21
N TYR A 216 3.38 -12.25 -6.13
CA TYR A 216 2.85 -10.89 -5.96
C TYR A 216 1.39 -10.71 -6.36
N LEU A 217 0.59 -11.78 -6.43
CA LEU A 217 -0.82 -11.63 -6.73
C LEU A 217 -1.59 -11.39 -5.41
N PRO A 218 -2.52 -10.42 -5.34
CA PRO A 218 -3.31 -10.21 -4.14
C PRO A 218 -4.08 -11.46 -3.74
N GLY A 219 -4.24 -11.66 -2.43
CA GLY A 219 -4.94 -12.80 -1.85
C GLY A 219 -6.38 -12.92 -2.33
N GLU A 220 -7.06 -11.80 -2.58
CA GLU A 220 -8.46 -11.80 -3.01
C GLU A 220 -8.64 -12.37 -4.42
N LEU A 221 -7.62 -12.26 -5.27
CA LEU A 221 -7.67 -12.70 -6.66
C LEU A 221 -7.18 -14.14 -6.85
N TYR A 222 -6.46 -14.70 -5.86
CA TYR A 222 -5.88 -16.03 -5.97
C TYR A 222 -6.94 -17.11 -6.27
N GLY A 223 -8.07 -17.06 -5.55
CA GLY A 223 -9.18 -18.00 -5.74
C GLY A 223 -9.85 -17.91 -7.13
N MET A 224 -9.72 -16.77 -7.82
CA MET A 224 -10.31 -16.53 -9.14
C MET A 224 -9.36 -16.89 -10.30
N MET A 225 -8.10 -17.25 -10.03
CA MET A 225 -7.15 -17.66 -11.06
C MET A 225 -7.65 -18.77 -12.00
N PRO A 226 -8.26 -19.89 -11.54
CA PRO A 226 -8.74 -20.92 -12.46
C PRO A 226 -9.84 -20.40 -13.41
N PHE A 227 -10.71 -19.52 -12.91
CA PHE A 227 -11.74 -18.88 -13.73
C PHE A 227 -11.12 -18.04 -14.84
N PHE A 228 -10.14 -17.19 -14.51
CA PHE A 228 -9.43 -16.39 -15.50
C PHE A 228 -8.65 -17.26 -16.50
N GLY A 229 -8.06 -18.37 -16.06
CA GLY A 229 -7.38 -19.33 -16.93
C GLY A 229 -8.31 -19.96 -17.97
N VAL A 230 -9.51 -20.40 -17.56
CA VAL A 230 -10.53 -20.92 -18.48
C VAL A 230 -10.99 -19.84 -19.45
N LEU A 231 -11.28 -18.64 -18.96
CA LEU A 231 -11.73 -17.52 -19.79
C LEU A 231 -10.67 -17.15 -20.84
N ALA A 232 -9.41 -17.03 -20.44
CA ALA A 232 -8.28 -16.77 -21.34
C ALA A 232 -8.16 -17.86 -22.41
N SER A 233 -8.33 -19.13 -22.03
CA SER A 233 -8.31 -20.26 -22.96
C SER A 233 -9.40 -20.16 -24.03
N LEU A 234 -10.63 -19.79 -23.62
CA LEU A 234 -11.74 -19.57 -24.56
C LEU A 234 -11.46 -18.44 -25.55
N TYR A 235 -10.89 -17.33 -25.08
CA TYR A 235 -10.48 -16.22 -25.97
C TYR A 235 -9.39 -16.61 -26.95
N VAL A 236 -8.42 -17.43 -26.53
CA VAL A 236 -7.38 -17.95 -27.43
C VAL A 236 -8.00 -18.83 -28.52
N VAL A 237 -8.94 -19.71 -28.16
CA VAL A 237 -9.66 -20.55 -29.13
C VAL A 237 -10.46 -19.69 -30.10
N LEU A 238 -11.20 -18.70 -29.60
CA LEU A 238 -11.97 -17.79 -30.45
C LEU A 238 -11.08 -16.98 -31.39
N GLY A 239 -9.94 -16.49 -30.89
CA GLY A 239 -8.93 -15.81 -31.69
C GLY A 239 -8.34 -16.71 -32.78
N ALA A 240 -8.05 -17.98 -32.47
CA ALA A 240 -7.58 -18.95 -33.45
C ALA A 240 -8.64 -19.23 -34.53
N VAL A 241 -9.90 -19.43 -34.14
CA VAL A 241 -11.02 -19.60 -35.09
C VAL A 241 -11.15 -18.37 -35.98
N TRP A 242 -11.06 -17.16 -35.42
CA TRP A 242 -11.10 -15.93 -36.19
C TRP A 242 -9.96 -15.83 -37.20
N LEU A 243 -8.72 -16.15 -36.79
CA LEU A 243 -7.56 -16.16 -37.69
C LEU A 243 -7.72 -17.19 -38.82
N ILE A 244 -8.27 -18.37 -38.53
CA ILE A 244 -8.57 -19.39 -39.53
C ILE A 244 -9.61 -18.87 -40.53
N LEU A 245 -10.71 -18.27 -40.05
CA LEU A 245 -11.75 -17.70 -40.92
C LEU A 245 -11.22 -16.56 -41.79
N CYS A 246 -10.37 -15.69 -41.24
CA CYS A 246 -9.69 -14.65 -41.99
C CYS A 246 -8.80 -15.23 -43.09
N ALA A 247 -8.01 -16.26 -42.79
CA ALA A 247 -7.13 -16.91 -43.77
C ALA A 247 -7.91 -17.62 -44.88
N LEU A 248 -9.02 -18.28 -44.54
CA LEU A 248 -9.88 -18.97 -45.52
C LEU A 248 -10.62 -17.98 -46.44
N ASN A 249 -11.03 -16.84 -45.93
CA ASN A 249 -11.77 -15.82 -46.68
C ASN A 249 -10.86 -14.69 -47.24
N TRP A 250 -9.55 -14.94 -47.32
CA TRP A 250 -8.54 -14.00 -47.85
C TRP A 250 -8.34 -14.11 -49.37
N SER A 251 -9.00 -15.03 -50.06
CA SER A 251 -8.92 -15.12 -51.52
C SER A 251 -9.88 -14.13 -52.22
N GLU A 252 -9.51 -12.85 -52.29
CA GLU A 252 -9.84 -11.90 -53.39
C GLU A 252 -8.98 -10.62 -53.33
#